data_AF-A0AAV9TPS9-F1
#
_entry.id   AF-A0AAV9TPS9-F1
#
_cell.length_a   1.000
_cell.length_b   1.000
_cell.length_c   1.000
_cell.angle_alpha   90.00
_cell.angle_beta   90.00
_cell.angle_gamma   90.00
#
_symmetry.space_group_name_H-M   'P 1'
#
loop_
_entity.id
_entity.type
_entity.pdbx_description
1 polymer ?
#
loop_
_entity_poly.entity_id
_entity_poly.type
_entity_poly.pdbx_seq_one_letter_code
_entity_poly.pdbx_strand_id
1 'polypeptide(L)'
;MSDAAAPPTTSTDNRNALVIGVSSAFMAITVLFMALRVYIRGYILRAWGLDDSMFIWASILLIAHCAVVQCSSIYGAFGSHAWTVPHSELRADAQYLIASVLLYQVSFAFAKATFLLQYRRAFALPSIKMFCDVFSGVLCVIVSAMLIYGGVILDRYTSNGRSPNGKKPGFLVFGYVNAAAHLVTNIIIFILPIALVQKMRLAPTQKVGLIASFGVGIFTSAISILRMVSLPIGLDSNDPSYDAVPLGLLSLAEPTSAIICACAPLVRPLLSWPRRLRYDSQSPQRPCSEVVGGSNNTGRMHLRHSGPPQSPASPTSPTTPRMAGVVDVEGSINGDIEGYHASQQARGSIHDMDPLTMHPSTSTEKRPQS
;
A
#
# COMPACT_ATOMS: atom_id res chain seq x y z
N MET A 1 -29.31 -25.96 -41.53
CA MET A 1 -27.85 -25.80 -41.44
C MET A 1 -27.49 -24.65 -42.35
N SER A 2 -27.18 -23.49 -41.79
CA SER A 2 -26.71 -22.32 -42.56
C SER A 2 -25.19 -22.39 -42.65
N ASP A 3 -24.65 -22.12 -43.83
CA ASP A 3 -23.21 -22.22 -44.09
C ASP A 3 -22.40 -21.30 -43.17
N ALA A 4 -21.62 -21.93 -42.28
CA ALA A 4 -20.57 -21.24 -41.56
C ALA A 4 -19.43 -20.98 -42.53
N ALA A 5 -19.49 -19.86 -43.24
CA ALA A 5 -18.44 -19.41 -44.15
C ALA A 5 -17.08 -19.47 -43.44
N ALA A 6 -16.10 -20.14 -44.07
CA ALA A 6 -14.75 -20.22 -43.52
C ALA A 6 -14.19 -18.80 -43.32
N PRO A 7 -13.54 -18.48 -42.18
CA PRO A 7 -13.01 -17.16 -41.95
C PRO A 7 -11.97 -16.81 -43.04
N PRO A 8 -11.96 -15.56 -43.54
CA PRO A 8 -11.05 -15.17 -44.61
C PRO A 8 -9.60 -15.34 -44.15
N THR A 9 -8.85 -16.19 -44.86
CA THR A 9 -7.48 -16.58 -44.54
C THR A 9 -6.43 -15.45 -44.67
N THR A 10 -6.88 -14.25 -45.04
CA THR A 10 -6.05 -13.06 -45.28
C THR A 10 -6.69 -11.78 -44.71
N SER A 11 -7.21 -11.84 -43.48
CA SER A 11 -7.53 -10.63 -42.72
C SER A 11 -6.22 -9.90 -42.33
N THR A 12 -5.93 -8.78 -43.00
CA THR A 12 -4.80 -7.88 -42.69
C THR A 12 -5.05 -6.97 -41.47
N ASP A 13 -6.25 -7.02 -40.89
CA ASP A 13 -6.60 -6.33 -39.64
C ASP A 13 -5.84 -6.97 -38.47
N ASN A 14 -5.07 -6.15 -37.75
CA ASN A 14 -4.44 -6.52 -36.50
C ASN A 14 -4.36 -5.31 -35.55
N ARG A 15 -4.23 -5.59 -34.26
CA ARG A 15 -4.19 -4.59 -33.18
C ARG A 15 -2.81 -4.49 -32.53
N ASN A 16 -1.80 -5.18 -33.06
CA ASN A 16 -0.49 -5.31 -32.41
C ASN A 16 0.22 -3.94 -32.28
N ALA A 17 0.11 -3.08 -33.30
CA ALA A 17 0.64 -1.71 -33.25
C ALA A 17 -0.02 -0.85 -32.15
N LEU A 18 -1.34 -1.02 -31.93
CA LEU A 18 -2.07 -0.36 -30.85
C LEU A 18 -1.61 -0.88 -29.48
N VAL A 19 -1.46 -2.21 -29.33
CA VAL A 19 -0.97 -2.84 -28.10
C VAL A 19 0.41 -2.32 -27.74
N ILE A 20 1.36 -2.35 -28.68
CA ILE A 20 2.75 -1.91 -28.46
C ILE A 20 2.81 -0.42 -28.15
N GLY A 21 2.08 0.43 -28.89
CA GLY A 21 2.06 1.88 -28.67
C GLY A 21 1.50 2.27 -27.31
N VAL A 22 0.35 1.71 -26.91
CA VAL A 22 -0.31 2.02 -25.63
C VAL A 22 0.47 1.44 -24.44
N SER A 23 0.98 0.21 -24.54
CA SER A 23 1.80 -0.38 -23.48
C SER A 23 3.14 0.36 -23.29
N SER A 24 3.77 0.81 -24.37
CA SER A 24 4.96 1.67 -24.32
C SER A 24 4.67 3.01 -23.62
N ALA A 25 3.53 3.65 -23.91
CA ALA A 25 3.13 4.89 -23.24
C ALA A 25 2.92 4.67 -21.72
N PHE A 26 2.20 3.62 -21.32
CA PHE A 26 2.02 3.29 -19.90
C PHE A 26 3.33 2.91 -19.20
N MET A 27 4.24 2.22 -19.87
CA MET A 27 5.57 1.91 -19.36
C MET A 27 6.39 3.19 -19.13
N ALA A 28 6.43 4.10 -20.11
CA ALA A 28 7.14 5.38 -20.00
C ALA A 28 6.57 6.26 -18.87
N ILE A 29 5.24 6.35 -18.75
CA ILE A 29 4.56 7.05 -17.65
C ILE A 29 4.95 6.43 -16.29
N THR A 30 4.94 5.10 -16.18
CA THR A 30 5.30 4.40 -14.95
C THR A 30 6.75 4.69 -14.54
N VAL A 31 7.70 4.63 -15.48
CA VAL A 31 9.11 4.99 -15.24
C VAL A 31 9.27 6.45 -14.82
N LEU A 32 8.56 7.38 -15.47
CA LEU A 32 8.59 8.81 -15.13
C LEU A 32 8.11 9.07 -13.70
N PHE A 33 6.96 8.53 -13.31
CA PHE A 33 6.42 8.69 -11.95
C PHE A 33 7.27 7.95 -10.90
N MET A 34 7.93 6.84 -11.27
CA MET A 34 8.88 6.16 -10.41
C MET A 34 10.14 6.99 -10.15
N ALA A 35 10.77 7.52 -11.20
CA ALA A 35 11.93 8.41 -11.07
C ALA A 35 11.57 9.66 -10.25
N LEU A 36 10.40 10.27 -10.51
CA LEU A 36 9.90 11.42 -9.77
C LEU A 36 9.72 11.11 -8.27
N ARG A 37 9.15 9.95 -7.92
CA ARG A 37 8.99 9.55 -6.52
C ARG A 37 10.33 9.34 -5.84
N VAL A 38 11.24 8.58 -6.46
CA VAL A 38 12.59 8.31 -5.92
C VAL A 38 13.34 9.62 -5.69
N TYR A 39 13.30 10.56 -6.64
CA TYR A 39 13.93 11.86 -6.52
C TYR A 39 13.35 12.70 -5.36
N ILE A 40 12.01 12.82 -5.27
CA ILE A 40 11.37 13.61 -4.21
C ILE A 40 11.58 12.98 -2.83
N ARG A 41 11.38 11.66 -2.69
CA ARG A 41 11.41 10.98 -1.38
C ARG A 41 12.82 10.65 -0.91
N GLY A 42 13.67 10.16 -1.81
CA GLY A 42 15.05 9.81 -1.51
C GLY A 42 15.96 11.02 -1.39
N TYR A 43 15.92 11.94 -2.36
CA TYR A 43 16.87 13.05 -2.43
C TYR A 43 16.38 14.35 -1.77
N ILE A 44 15.19 14.86 -2.16
CA ILE A 44 14.70 16.17 -1.67
C ILE A 44 14.22 16.08 -0.21
N LEU A 45 13.30 15.16 0.09
CA LEU A 45 12.69 15.05 1.42
C LEU A 45 13.48 14.16 2.38
N ARG A 46 14.37 13.30 1.86
CA ARG A 46 15.13 12.28 2.62
C ARG A 46 14.27 11.49 3.62
N ALA A 47 13.03 11.18 3.20
CA ALA A 47 11.96 10.69 4.06
C ALA A 47 11.39 9.39 3.48
N TRP A 48 12.27 8.43 3.22
CA TRP A 48 11.89 7.12 2.71
C TRP A 48 11.01 6.37 3.71
N GLY A 49 9.91 5.77 3.25
CA GLY A 49 9.07 4.89 4.04
C GLY A 49 8.85 3.54 3.37
N LEU A 50 8.25 2.59 4.10
CA LEU A 50 7.78 1.33 3.53
C LEU A 50 6.80 1.57 2.37
N ASP A 51 6.04 2.68 2.40
CA ASP A 51 5.18 3.11 1.30
C ASP A 51 5.93 3.38 -0.02
N ASP A 52 7.17 3.87 0.08
CA ASP A 52 8.01 4.15 -1.08
C ASP A 52 8.65 2.87 -1.64
N SER A 53 9.06 1.93 -0.76
CA SER A 53 9.55 0.60 -1.19
C SER A 53 8.49 -0.25 -1.89
N MET A 54 7.26 -0.31 -1.35
CA MET A 54 6.16 -1.05 -1.98
C MET A 54 5.78 -0.45 -3.35
N PHE A 55 5.83 0.88 -3.47
CA PHE A 55 5.54 1.58 -4.73
C PHE A 55 6.55 1.22 -5.83
N ILE A 56 7.84 1.08 -5.49
CA ILE A 56 8.88 0.72 -6.46
C ILE A 56 8.69 -0.72 -6.93
N TRP A 57 8.38 -1.65 -6.03
CA TRP A 57 8.01 -3.02 -6.42
C TRP A 57 6.78 -3.06 -7.34
N ALA A 58 5.72 -2.29 -7.03
CA ALA A 58 4.57 -2.14 -7.91
C ALA A 58 4.97 -1.63 -9.30
N SER A 59 5.84 -0.63 -9.36
CA SER A 59 6.30 -0.01 -10.61
C SER A 59 7.16 -0.97 -11.46
N ILE A 60 8.10 -1.70 -10.85
CA ILE A 60 8.94 -2.69 -11.52
C ILE A 60 8.09 -3.83 -12.10
N LEU A 61 7.13 -4.34 -11.32
CA LEU A 61 6.24 -5.41 -11.76
C LEU A 61 5.28 -4.94 -12.87
N LEU A 62 4.85 -3.68 -12.84
CA LEU A 62 4.04 -3.07 -13.91
C LEU A 62 4.87 -2.86 -15.21
N ILE A 63 6.13 -2.47 -15.10
CA ILE A 63 7.05 -2.41 -16.26
C ILE A 63 7.24 -3.81 -16.87
N ALA A 64 7.44 -4.83 -16.02
CA ALA A 64 7.49 -6.22 -16.47
C ALA A 64 6.16 -6.68 -17.12
N HIS A 65 5.02 -6.23 -16.59
CA HIS A 65 3.70 -6.51 -17.18
C HIS A 65 3.55 -5.89 -18.57
N CYS A 66 3.92 -4.61 -18.74
CA CYS A 66 3.96 -3.95 -20.05
C CYS A 66 4.90 -4.67 -21.03
N ALA A 67 6.06 -5.16 -20.57
CA ALA A 67 6.99 -5.92 -21.40
C ALA A 67 6.41 -7.28 -21.84
N VAL A 68 5.79 -8.02 -20.93
CA VAL A 68 5.13 -9.30 -21.25
C VAL A 68 3.98 -9.12 -22.24
N VAL A 69 3.17 -8.08 -22.10
CA VAL A 69 2.08 -7.78 -23.06
C VAL A 69 2.63 -7.44 -24.46
N GLN A 70 3.76 -6.73 -24.54
CA GLN A 70 4.45 -6.50 -25.82
C GLN A 70 4.99 -7.80 -26.41
N CYS A 71 5.64 -8.66 -25.62
CA CYS A 71 6.10 -9.97 -26.09
C CYS A 71 4.94 -10.85 -26.58
N SER A 72 3.78 -10.85 -25.91
CA SER A 72 2.56 -11.55 -26.35
C SER A 72 2.08 -11.08 -27.72
N SER A 73 2.31 -9.82 -28.07
CA SER A 73 1.86 -9.20 -29.33
C SER A 73 2.90 -9.24 -30.46
N ILE A 74 4.17 -9.50 -30.13
CA ILE A 74 5.27 -9.61 -31.11
C ILE A 74 5.60 -11.08 -31.41
N TYR A 75 5.54 -11.97 -30.41
CA TYR A 75 5.93 -13.38 -30.48
C TYR A 75 4.77 -14.35 -30.15
N GLY A 76 3.55 -13.82 -30.05
CA GLY A 76 2.34 -14.56 -29.75
C GLY A 76 1.16 -14.02 -30.56
N ALA A 77 -0.03 -14.52 -30.25
CA ALA A 77 -1.26 -14.20 -30.99
C ALA A 77 -1.96 -12.90 -30.53
N PHE A 78 -1.54 -12.27 -29.43
CA PHE A 78 -2.30 -11.18 -28.81
C PHE A 78 -2.42 -9.94 -29.72
N GLY A 79 -3.65 -9.64 -30.13
CA GLY A 79 -3.99 -8.59 -31.09
C GLY A 79 -4.08 -9.03 -32.55
N SER A 80 -3.74 -10.29 -32.85
CA SER A 80 -3.92 -10.92 -34.15
C SER A 80 -5.07 -11.92 -34.11
N HIS A 81 -5.68 -12.18 -35.27
CA HIS A 81 -6.75 -13.16 -35.39
C HIS A 81 -6.22 -14.59 -35.18
N ALA A 82 -6.90 -15.40 -34.37
CA ALA A 82 -6.40 -16.74 -34.02
C ALA A 82 -6.20 -17.70 -35.21
N TRP A 83 -6.81 -17.43 -36.38
CA TRP A 83 -6.65 -18.22 -37.60
C TRP A 83 -5.52 -17.73 -38.54
N THR A 84 -4.96 -16.53 -38.34
CA THR A 84 -3.83 -16.04 -39.15
C THR A 84 -2.46 -16.40 -38.54
N VAL A 85 -2.45 -16.91 -37.31
CA VAL A 85 -1.27 -17.14 -36.48
C VAL A 85 -0.94 -18.64 -36.41
N PRO A 86 0.34 -19.07 -36.52
CA PRO A 86 0.71 -20.47 -36.42
C PRO A 86 0.49 -21.06 -35.01
N HIS A 87 0.24 -22.36 -34.96
CA HIS A 87 -0.08 -23.08 -33.71
C HIS A 87 1.03 -23.04 -32.64
N SER A 88 2.28 -22.73 -33.02
CA SER A 88 3.40 -22.48 -32.10
C SER A 88 3.22 -21.17 -31.32
N GLU A 89 2.83 -20.10 -32.00
CA GLU A 89 2.64 -18.77 -31.39
C GLU A 89 1.38 -18.73 -30.50
N LEU A 90 0.32 -19.47 -30.87
CA LEU A 90 -0.85 -19.68 -30.00
C LEU A 90 -0.47 -20.37 -28.66
N ARG A 91 0.53 -21.26 -28.65
CA ARG A 91 1.03 -21.89 -27.41
C ARG A 91 1.91 -20.94 -26.59
N ALA A 92 2.71 -20.09 -27.26
CA ALA A 92 3.50 -19.06 -26.59
C ALA A 92 2.61 -17.99 -25.94
N ASP A 93 1.56 -17.55 -26.65
CA ASP A 93 0.56 -16.60 -26.16
C ASP A 93 -0.12 -17.05 -24.86
N ALA A 94 -0.43 -18.35 -24.76
CA ALA A 94 -0.96 -18.95 -23.53
C ALA A 94 0.01 -18.82 -22.32
N GLN A 95 1.33 -18.88 -22.54
CA GLN A 95 2.33 -18.66 -21.49
C GLN A 95 2.47 -17.17 -21.14
N TYR A 96 2.45 -16.28 -22.12
CA TYR A 96 2.42 -14.84 -21.90
C TYR A 96 1.16 -14.39 -21.16
N LEU A 97 0.00 -14.99 -21.44
CA LEU A 97 -1.25 -14.76 -20.71
C LEU A 97 -1.12 -15.13 -19.22
N ILE A 98 -0.48 -16.27 -18.90
CA ILE A 98 -0.18 -16.65 -17.51
C ILE A 98 0.69 -15.60 -16.83
N ALA A 99 1.81 -15.23 -17.45
CA ALA A 99 2.71 -14.22 -16.90
C ALA A 99 2.02 -12.85 -16.74
N SER A 100 1.21 -12.43 -17.72
CA SER A 100 0.45 -11.18 -17.72
C SER A 100 -0.57 -11.12 -16.57
N VAL A 101 -1.35 -12.19 -16.36
CA VAL A 101 -2.32 -12.26 -15.27
C VAL A 101 -1.61 -12.21 -13.91
N LEU A 102 -0.51 -12.95 -13.72
CA LEU A 102 0.24 -12.95 -12.46
C LEU A 102 0.88 -11.58 -12.18
N LEU A 103 1.51 -10.95 -13.18
CA LEU A 103 2.14 -9.64 -13.02
C LEU A 103 1.12 -8.53 -12.76
N TYR A 104 -0.05 -8.55 -13.41
CA TYR A 104 -1.18 -7.67 -13.09
C TYR A 104 -1.57 -7.78 -11.61
N GLN A 105 -1.79 -9.01 -11.13
CA GLN A 105 -2.25 -9.26 -9.75
C GLN A 105 -1.26 -8.74 -8.72
N VAL A 106 0.01 -9.13 -8.86
CA VAL A 106 1.04 -8.80 -7.87
C VAL A 106 1.40 -7.30 -7.93
N SER A 107 1.55 -6.71 -9.12
CA SER A 107 1.84 -5.26 -9.25
C SER A 107 0.72 -4.42 -8.62
N PHE A 108 -0.54 -4.77 -8.88
CA PHE A 108 -1.68 -4.00 -8.37
C PHE A 108 -1.90 -4.24 -6.86
N ALA A 109 -1.55 -5.41 -6.33
CA ALA A 109 -1.49 -5.65 -4.89
C ALA A 109 -0.48 -4.73 -4.18
N PHE A 110 0.75 -4.60 -4.72
CA PHE A 110 1.75 -3.68 -4.18
C PHE A 110 1.32 -2.20 -4.31
N ALA A 111 0.62 -1.82 -5.38
CA ALA A 111 0.03 -0.49 -5.52
C ALA A 111 -1.05 -0.20 -4.45
N LYS A 112 -1.88 -1.20 -4.10
CA LYS A 112 -2.88 -1.08 -3.02
C LYS A 112 -2.24 -1.03 -1.64
N ALA A 113 -1.24 -1.87 -1.37
CA ALA A 113 -0.45 -1.82 -0.13
C ALA A 113 0.23 -0.45 0.05
N THR A 114 0.74 0.13 -1.05
CA THR A 114 1.28 1.49 -1.08
C THR A 114 0.28 2.54 -0.58
N PHE A 115 -0.99 2.51 -1.03
CA PHE A 115 -2.01 3.45 -0.54
C PHE A 115 -2.29 3.26 0.95
N LEU A 116 -2.44 2.02 1.42
CA LEU A 116 -2.71 1.72 2.83
C LEU A 116 -1.59 2.23 3.74
N LEU A 117 -0.32 2.01 3.35
CA LEU A 117 0.85 2.53 4.06
C LEU A 117 0.94 4.06 3.99
N GLN A 118 0.59 4.70 2.87
CA GLN A 118 0.51 6.16 2.77
C GLN A 118 -0.56 6.73 3.70
N TYR A 119 -1.75 6.12 3.79
CA TYR A 119 -2.80 6.55 4.72
C TYR A 119 -2.40 6.32 6.18
N ARG A 120 -1.80 5.17 6.50
CA ARG A 120 -1.23 4.85 7.83
C ARG A 120 -0.19 5.88 8.28
N ARG A 121 0.62 6.39 7.34
CA ARG A 121 1.65 7.40 7.57
C ARG A 121 1.07 8.83 7.62
N ALA A 122 0.05 9.13 6.83
CA ALA A 122 -0.59 10.45 6.79
C ALA A 122 -1.50 10.72 8.01
N PHE A 123 -2.10 9.69 8.58
CA PHE A 123 -3.04 9.81 9.70
C PHE A 123 -2.52 9.11 10.95
N ALA A 124 -2.13 9.90 11.96
CA ALA A 124 -1.54 9.38 13.20
C ALA A 124 -2.53 8.67 14.16
N LEU A 125 -3.78 8.44 13.75
CA LEU A 125 -4.85 7.89 14.59
C LEU A 125 -4.73 6.36 14.76
N PRO A 126 -4.80 5.82 15.99
CA PRO A 126 -4.71 4.38 16.23
C PRO A 126 -5.71 3.54 15.43
N SER A 127 -6.98 3.95 15.36
CA SER A 127 -8.03 3.23 14.62
C SER A 127 -7.74 3.14 13.12
N ILE A 128 -7.13 4.17 12.52
CA ILE A 128 -6.78 4.19 11.10
C ILE A 128 -5.56 3.33 10.83
N LYS A 129 -4.56 3.35 11.73
CA LYS A 129 -3.40 2.44 11.64
C LYS A 129 -3.84 0.98 11.73
N MET A 130 -4.66 0.64 12.72
CA MET A 130 -5.23 -0.70 12.88
C MET A 130 -6.06 -1.12 11.66
N PHE A 131 -6.90 -0.24 11.11
CA PHE A 131 -7.63 -0.51 9.87
C PHE A 131 -6.68 -0.80 8.69
N CYS A 132 -5.67 0.05 8.46
CA CYS A 132 -4.70 -0.15 7.38
C CYS A 132 -3.93 -1.46 7.54
N ASP A 133 -3.52 -1.81 8.76
CA ASP A 133 -2.73 -3.02 9.05
C ASP A 133 -3.57 -4.29 8.86
N VAL A 134 -4.79 -4.32 9.42
CA VAL A 134 -5.74 -5.44 9.22
C VAL A 134 -6.14 -5.57 7.75
N PHE A 135 -6.49 -4.47 7.08
CA PHE A 135 -6.92 -4.51 5.68
C PHE A 135 -5.78 -4.85 4.72
N SER A 136 -4.52 -4.54 5.06
CA SER A 136 -3.34 -5.03 4.32
C SER A 136 -3.21 -6.55 4.44
N GLY A 137 -3.48 -7.12 5.62
CA GLY A 137 -3.57 -8.57 5.81
C GLY A 137 -4.69 -9.22 4.98
N VAL A 138 -5.90 -8.64 5.01
CA VAL A 138 -7.04 -9.09 4.20
C VAL A 138 -6.73 -9.03 2.70
N LEU A 139 -6.11 -7.93 2.24
CA LEU A 139 -5.66 -7.78 0.85
C LEU A 139 -4.65 -8.88 0.46
N CYS A 140 -3.70 -9.20 1.35
CA CYS A 140 -2.74 -10.28 1.14
C CYS A 140 -3.46 -11.62 0.93
N VAL A 141 -4.40 -11.98 1.82
CA VAL A 141 -5.20 -13.22 1.71
C VAL A 141 -6.01 -13.27 0.42
N ILE A 142 -6.68 -12.17 0.04
CA ILE A 142 -7.44 -12.09 -1.22
C ILE A 142 -6.51 -12.32 -2.42
N VAL A 143 -5.37 -11.65 -2.47
CA VAL A 143 -4.41 -11.77 -3.57
C VAL A 143 -3.82 -13.18 -3.63
N SER A 144 -3.41 -13.77 -2.51
CA SER A 144 -2.95 -15.16 -2.46
C SER A 144 -4.00 -16.15 -2.95
N ALA A 145 -5.26 -15.98 -2.55
CA ALA A 145 -6.37 -16.82 -3.03
C ALA A 145 -6.60 -16.67 -4.54
N MET A 146 -6.58 -15.44 -5.07
CA MET A 146 -6.71 -15.18 -6.51
C MET A 146 -5.52 -15.71 -7.33
N LEU A 147 -4.31 -15.70 -6.77
CA LEU A 147 -3.12 -16.27 -7.42
C LEU A 147 -3.18 -17.80 -7.47
N ILE A 148 -3.57 -18.45 -6.37
CA ILE A 148 -3.71 -19.93 -6.32
C ILE A 148 -4.83 -20.38 -7.25
N TYR A 149 -6.03 -19.81 -7.13
CA TYR A 149 -7.17 -20.17 -7.96
C TYR A 149 -6.96 -19.78 -9.43
N GLY A 150 -6.31 -18.64 -9.67
CA GLY A 150 -5.86 -18.19 -10.99
C GLY A 150 -4.89 -19.18 -11.64
N GLY A 151 -3.89 -19.67 -10.91
CA GLY A 151 -2.98 -20.71 -11.38
C GLY A 151 -3.71 -21.99 -11.79
N VAL A 152 -4.62 -22.48 -10.94
CA VAL A 152 -5.38 -23.71 -11.20
C VAL A 152 -6.34 -23.57 -12.39
N ILE A 153 -7.06 -22.45 -12.54
CA ILE A 153 -7.98 -22.27 -13.68
C ILE A 153 -7.22 -22.08 -14.98
N LEU A 154 -6.04 -21.46 -14.94
CA LEU A 154 -5.24 -21.14 -16.12
C LEU A 154 -4.41 -22.35 -16.60
N ASP A 155 -3.90 -23.17 -15.70
CA ASP A 155 -3.33 -24.49 -16.02
C ASP A 155 -4.37 -25.41 -16.69
N ARG A 156 -5.61 -25.46 -16.17
CA ARG A 156 -6.74 -26.16 -16.83
C ARG A 156 -7.13 -25.52 -18.16
N TYR A 157 -6.92 -24.22 -18.33
CA TYR A 157 -7.24 -23.53 -19.57
C TYR A 157 -6.25 -23.90 -20.69
N THR A 158 -4.95 -24.01 -20.37
CA THR A 158 -3.86 -24.29 -21.31
C THR A 158 -3.67 -25.78 -21.59
N SER A 159 -3.78 -26.66 -20.57
CA SER A 159 -3.57 -28.11 -20.72
C SER A 159 -4.66 -28.80 -21.56
N ASN A 160 -5.93 -28.45 -21.36
CA ASN A 160 -7.04 -29.29 -21.84
C ASN A 160 -7.48 -29.07 -23.30
N GLY A 161 -6.79 -28.22 -24.08
CA GLY A 161 -6.83 -28.16 -25.55
C GLY A 161 -8.13 -27.67 -26.23
N ARG A 162 -9.31 -28.10 -25.79
CA ARG A 162 -10.66 -27.71 -26.23
C ARG A 162 -11.68 -28.15 -25.16
N SER A 163 -12.57 -27.26 -24.74
CA SER A 163 -13.77 -27.69 -24.00
C SER A 163 -14.71 -28.38 -24.99
N PRO A 164 -15.22 -29.61 -24.73
CA PRO A 164 -16.09 -30.32 -25.67
C PRO A 164 -17.34 -29.53 -26.11
N ASN A 165 -17.78 -28.57 -25.29
CA ASN A 165 -19.03 -27.82 -25.50
C ASN A 165 -18.81 -26.32 -25.83
N GLY A 166 -17.61 -25.92 -26.25
CA GLY A 166 -17.30 -24.56 -26.74
C GLY A 166 -17.27 -23.44 -25.68
N LYS A 167 -18.05 -23.54 -24.60
CA LYS A 167 -18.10 -22.57 -23.50
C LYS A 167 -17.23 -23.03 -22.33
N LYS A 168 -16.42 -22.12 -21.76
CA LYS A 168 -15.58 -22.37 -20.56
C LYS A 168 -16.05 -21.48 -19.39
N PRO A 169 -17.18 -21.78 -18.73
CA PRO A 169 -17.77 -20.89 -17.71
C PRO A 169 -16.83 -20.57 -16.55
N GLY A 170 -15.94 -21.48 -16.16
CA GLY A 170 -15.02 -21.28 -15.04
C GLY A 170 -14.04 -20.10 -15.20
N PHE A 171 -13.55 -19.82 -16.42
CA PHE A 171 -12.59 -18.73 -16.64
C PHE A 171 -13.28 -17.36 -16.67
N LEU A 172 -14.49 -17.30 -17.25
CA LEU A 172 -15.36 -16.12 -17.20
C LEU A 172 -15.78 -15.78 -15.77
N VAL A 173 -16.26 -16.78 -15.01
CA VAL A 173 -16.64 -16.62 -13.60
C VAL A 173 -15.44 -16.17 -12.76
N PHE A 174 -14.25 -16.74 -12.98
CA PHE A 174 -13.02 -16.24 -12.35
C PHE A 174 -12.77 -14.77 -12.69
N GLY A 175 -12.87 -14.38 -13.97
CA GLY A 175 -12.72 -13.00 -14.43
C GLY A 175 -13.64 -12.03 -13.68
N TYR A 176 -14.94 -12.36 -13.56
CA TYR A 176 -15.92 -11.55 -12.84
C TYR A 176 -15.63 -11.46 -11.34
N VAL A 177 -15.39 -12.58 -10.66
CA VAL A 177 -15.07 -12.63 -9.22
C VAL A 177 -13.81 -11.79 -8.94
N ASN A 178 -12.81 -11.91 -9.80
CA ASN A 178 -11.57 -11.15 -9.71
C ASN A 178 -11.81 -9.64 -9.91
N ALA A 179 -12.49 -9.24 -10.99
CA ALA A 179 -12.80 -7.83 -11.25
C ALA A 179 -13.64 -7.20 -10.14
N ALA A 180 -14.60 -7.95 -9.57
CA ALA A 180 -15.39 -7.52 -8.42
C ALA A 180 -14.53 -7.31 -7.17
N ALA A 181 -13.61 -8.25 -6.87
CA ALA A 181 -12.67 -8.10 -5.75
C ALA A 181 -11.76 -6.88 -5.91
N HIS A 182 -11.25 -6.60 -7.12
CA HIS A 182 -10.47 -5.38 -7.38
C HIS A 182 -11.30 -4.10 -7.22
N LEU A 183 -12.52 -4.07 -7.76
CA LEU A 183 -13.42 -2.92 -7.67
C LEU A 183 -13.79 -2.61 -6.21
N VAL A 184 -14.23 -3.62 -5.44
CA VAL A 184 -14.60 -3.47 -4.03
C VAL A 184 -13.41 -2.99 -3.20
N THR A 185 -12.22 -3.57 -3.38
CA THR A 185 -11.01 -3.14 -2.66
C THR A 185 -10.57 -1.73 -3.05
N ASN A 186 -10.73 -1.30 -4.31
CA ASN A 186 -10.49 0.09 -4.73
C ASN A 186 -11.43 1.05 -4.02
N ILE A 187 -12.74 0.76 -4.03
CA ILE A 187 -13.77 1.58 -3.37
C ILE A 187 -13.47 1.75 -1.87
N ILE A 188 -13.14 0.67 -1.16
CA ILE A 188 -12.80 0.72 0.27
C ILE A 188 -11.57 1.62 0.53
N ILE A 189 -10.50 1.46 -0.27
CA ILE A 189 -9.28 2.25 -0.15
C ILE A 189 -9.55 3.74 -0.40
N PHE A 190 -10.37 4.10 -1.39
CA PHE A 190 -10.65 5.49 -1.73
C PHE A 190 -11.73 6.17 -0.87
N ILE A 191 -12.63 5.41 -0.23
CA ILE A 191 -13.59 5.95 0.75
C ILE A 191 -12.92 6.31 2.09
N LEU A 192 -11.92 5.54 2.52
CA LEU A 192 -11.18 5.74 3.78
C LEU A 192 -10.76 7.22 4.03
N PRO A 193 -10.12 7.94 3.10
CA PRO A 193 -9.76 9.34 3.31
C PRO A 193 -10.97 10.29 3.40
N ILE A 194 -12.09 10.01 2.71
CA ILE A 194 -13.29 10.87 2.74
C ILE A 194 -13.92 10.87 4.13
N ALA A 195 -14.18 9.66 4.65
CA ALA A 195 -14.79 9.43 5.95
C ALA A 195 -13.96 10.06 7.10
N LEU A 196 -12.67 10.26 6.87
CA LEU A 196 -11.75 10.86 7.82
C LEU A 196 -11.67 12.40 7.71
N VAL A 197 -11.73 12.96 6.49
CA VAL A 197 -11.79 14.42 6.26
C VAL A 197 -13.03 15.04 6.89
N GLN A 198 -14.17 14.34 6.84
CA GLN A 198 -15.41 14.83 7.44
C GLN A 198 -15.33 14.96 8.98
N LYS A 199 -14.44 14.20 9.63
CA LYS A 199 -14.32 14.15 11.10
C LYS A 199 -13.17 15.00 11.67
N MET A 200 -12.26 15.50 10.84
CA MET A 200 -11.04 16.19 11.31
C MET A 200 -10.82 17.55 10.65
N ARG A 201 -10.49 18.56 11.48
CA ARG A 201 -10.06 19.90 11.06
C ARG A 201 -8.63 19.87 10.50
N LEU A 202 -8.45 19.29 9.31
CA LEU A 202 -7.17 19.25 8.60
C LEU A 202 -6.76 20.64 8.09
N ALA A 203 -5.45 20.88 8.00
CA ALA A 203 -4.94 22.09 7.37
C ALA A 203 -5.37 22.17 5.88
N PRO A 204 -5.69 23.35 5.33
CA PRO A 204 -6.19 23.47 3.96
C PRO A 204 -5.21 22.89 2.91
N THR A 205 -3.91 22.96 3.17
CA THR A 205 -2.85 22.37 2.35
C THR A 205 -2.86 20.83 2.34
N GLN A 206 -3.23 20.20 3.45
CA GLN A 206 -3.43 18.74 3.53
C GLN A 206 -4.73 18.34 2.82
N LYS A 207 -5.78 19.15 2.97
CA LYS A 207 -7.11 18.92 2.35
C LYS A 207 -7.04 18.91 0.82
N VAL A 208 -6.38 19.89 0.20
CA VAL A 208 -6.23 19.96 -1.28
C VAL A 208 -5.55 18.71 -1.85
N GLY A 209 -4.40 18.32 -1.29
CA GLY A 209 -3.66 17.16 -1.78
C GLY A 209 -4.33 15.81 -1.47
N LEU A 210 -5.40 15.79 -0.67
CA LEU A 210 -6.21 14.61 -0.38
C LEU A 210 -7.41 14.52 -1.33
N ILE A 211 -8.03 15.67 -1.64
CA ILE A 211 -9.02 15.81 -2.72
C ILE A 211 -8.41 15.44 -4.08
N ALA A 212 -7.17 15.85 -4.35
CA ALA A 212 -6.46 15.48 -5.58
C ALA A 212 -6.26 13.96 -5.71
N SER A 213 -5.81 13.29 -4.63
CA SER A 213 -5.70 11.83 -4.61
C SER A 213 -7.06 11.13 -4.77
N PHE A 214 -8.13 11.70 -4.19
CA PHE A 214 -9.47 11.15 -4.34
C PHE A 214 -10.00 11.24 -5.78
N GLY A 215 -9.76 12.35 -6.48
CA GLY A 215 -10.16 12.50 -7.89
C GLY A 215 -9.55 11.45 -8.81
N VAL A 216 -8.24 11.16 -8.64
CA VAL A 216 -7.59 10.08 -9.42
C VAL A 216 -8.05 8.69 -8.96
N GLY A 217 -8.45 8.52 -7.70
CA GLY A 217 -9.04 7.28 -7.20
C GLY A 217 -10.42 6.94 -7.78
N ILE A 218 -11.27 7.95 -8.02
CA ILE A 218 -12.51 7.79 -8.79
C ILE A 218 -12.17 7.30 -10.22
N PHE A 219 -11.18 7.91 -10.86
CA PHE A 219 -10.75 7.53 -12.21
C PHE A 219 -10.22 6.08 -12.26
N THR A 220 -9.39 5.65 -11.29
CA THR A 220 -8.98 4.25 -11.17
C THR A 220 -10.17 3.31 -11.02
N SER A 221 -11.16 3.68 -10.22
CA SER A 221 -12.39 2.87 -10.01
C SER A 221 -13.25 2.79 -11.28
N ALA A 222 -13.31 3.85 -12.09
CA ALA A 222 -13.98 3.84 -13.38
C ALA A 222 -13.30 2.88 -14.38
N ILE A 223 -11.96 2.81 -14.38
CA ILE A 223 -11.22 1.82 -15.19
C ILE A 223 -11.56 0.39 -14.75
N SER A 224 -11.67 0.13 -13.43
CA SER A 224 -12.10 -1.19 -12.92
C SER A 224 -13.50 -1.59 -13.42
N ILE A 225 -14.44 -0.64 -13.52
CA ILE A 225 -15.78 -0.87 -14.05
C ILE A 225 -15.73 -1.17 -15.56
N LEU A 226 -15.00 -0.36 -16.34
CA LEU A 226 -14.80 -0.60 -17.77
C LEU A 226 -14.19 -2.00 -18.01
N ARG A 227 -13.19 -2.39 -17.22
CA ARG A 227 -12.56 -3.71 -17.26
C ARG A 227 -13.57 -4.83 -17.02
N MET A 228 -14.48 -4.66 -16.05
CA MET A 228 -15.56 -5.63 -15.78
C MET A 228 -16.54 -5.75 -16.96
N VAL A 229 -16.87 -4.64 -17.63
CA VAL A 229 -17.73 -4.64 -18.83
C VAL A 229 -17.04 -5.25 -20.05
N SER A 230 -15.71 -5.17 -20.15
CA SER A 230 -14.93 -5.79 -21.24
C SER A 230 -14.65 -7.28 -21.06
N LEU A 231 -14.92 -7.88 -19.89
CA LEU A 231 -14.73 -9.32 -19.64
C LEU A 231 -15.44 -10.24 -20.65
N PRO A 232 -16.77 -10.13 -20.92
CA PRO A 232 -17.44 -11.04 -21.83
C PRO A 232 -16.92 -10.90 -23.28
N ILE A 233 -16.58 -9.68 -23.69
CA ILE A 233 -16.01 -9.40 -25.02
C ILE A 233 -14.65 -10.07 -25.18
N GLY A 234 -13.78 -10.00 -24.17
CA GLY A 234 -12.44 -10.58 -24.26
C GLY A 234 -12.35 -12.08 -23.96
N LEU A 235 -13.35 -12.69 -23.29
CA LEU A 235 -13.25 -14.05 -22.75
C LEU A 235 -14.36 -15.03 -23.22
N ASP A 236 -15.44 -14.57 -23.85
CA ASP A 236 -16.54 -15.40 -24.40
C ASP A 236 -16.76 -15.15 -25.92
N SER A 237 -15.76 -14.60 -26.62
CA SER A 237 -15.83 -14.41 -28.07
C SER A 237 -15.28 -15.61 -28.86
N ASN A 238 -15.59 -15.64 -30.16
CA ASN A 238 -15.06 -16.64 -31.09
C ASN A 238 -13.56 -16.42 -31.42
N ASP A 239 -13.02 -15.23 -31.16
CA ASP A 239 -11.61 -14.90 -31.37
C ASP A 239 -11.02 -14.11 -30.17
N PRO A 240 -10.76 -14.79 -29.03
CA PRO A 240 -10.26 -14.11 -27.85
C PRO A 240 -8.90 -13.42 -28.06
N SER A 241 -8.06 -13.90 -28.98
CA SER A 241 -6.74 -13.31 -29.24
C SER A 241 -6.83 -11.89 -29.81
N TYR A 242 -7.82 -11.61 -30.66
CA TYR A 242 -8.09 -10.28 -31.20
C TYR A 242 -9.01 -9.43 -30.30
N ASP A 243 -10.03 -10.04 -29.69
CA ASP A 243 -11.05 -9.34 -28.90
C ASP A 243 -10.64 -9.07 -27.44
N ALA A 244 -9.66 -9.78 -26.87
CA ALA A 244 -9.16 -9.49 -25.53
C ALA A 244 -8.29 -8.22 -25.46
N VAL A 245 -7.96 -7.58 -26.59
CA VAL A 245 -7.11 -6.36 -26.60
C VAL A 245 -7.61 -5.25 -25.68
N PRO A 246 -8.89 -4.82 -25.69
CA PRO A 246 -9.39 -3.80 -24.76
C PRO A 246 -9.26 -4.25 -23.29
N LEU A 247 -9.53 -5.52 -22.98
CA LEU A 247 -9.40 -6.08 -21.64
C LEU A 247 -7.94 -6.08 -21.15
N GLY A 248 -6.99 -6.40 -22.03
CA GLY A 248 -5.55 -6.32 -21.75
C GLY A 248 -5.07 -4.90 -21.55
N LEU A 249 -5.48 -3.96 -22.41
CA LEU A 249 -5.14 -2.54 -22.27
C LEU A 249 -5.72 -1.93 -20.99
N LEU A 250 -6.95 -2.27 -20.61
CA LEU A 250 -7.55 -1.87 -19.33
C LEU A 250 -6.80 -2.47 -18.13
N SER A 251 -6.26 -3.68 -18.27
CA SER A 251 -5.43 -4.32 -17.25
C SER A 251 -4.03 -3.69 -17.09
N LEU A 252 -3.55 -2.91 -18.07
CA LEU A 252 -2.38 -2.02 -17.91
C LEU A 252 -2.80 -0.65 -17.35
N ALA A 253 -3.88 -0.07 -17.88
CA ALA A 253 -4.35 1.27 -17.51
C ALA A 253 -4.73 1.37 -16.02
N GLU A 254 -5.33 0.32 -15.46
CA GLU A 254 -5.76 0.27 -14.05
C GLU A 254 -4.57 0.46 -13.08
N PRO A 255 -3.53 -0.39 -13.06
CA PRO A 255 -2.35 -0.19 -12.21
C PRO A 255 -1.56 1.08 -12.57
N THR A 256 -1.45 1.50 -13.84
CA THR A 256 -0.80 2.77 -14.19
C THR A 256 -1.54 3.97 -13.57
N SER A 257 -2.87 3.99 -13.59
CA SER A 257 -3.66 5.05 -12.94
C SER A 257 -3.43 5.11 -11.43
N ALA A 258 -3.26 3.95 -10.78
CA ALA A 258 -2.93 3.84 -9.37
C ALA A 258 -1.51 4.37 -9.07
N ILE A 259 -0.52 4.11 -9.92
CA ILE A 259 0.84 4.67 -9.81
C ILE A 259 0.81 6.22 -9.87
N ILE A 260 0.06 6.80 -10.83
CA ILE A 260 -0.13 8.25 -10.94
C ILE A 260 -0.79 8.81 -9.66
N CYS A 261 -1.89 8.18 -9.21
CA CYS A 261 -2.61 8.57 -8.00
C CYS A 261 -1.74 8.52 -6.73
N ALA A 262 -0.93 7.47 -6.58
CA ALA A 262 -0.03 7.29 -5.44
C ALA A 262 1.07 8.37 -5.36
N CYS A 263 1.36 9.07 -6.45
CA CYS A 263 2.29 10.20 -6.50
C CYS A 263 1.64 11.57 -6.29
N ALA A 264 0.31 11.70 -6.31
CA ALA A 264 -0.39 12.97 -6.08
C ALA A 264 0.00 13.69 -4.75
N PRO A 265 0.28 13.00 -3.63
CA PRO A 265 0.78 13.66 -2.41
C PRO A 265 2.16 14.32 -2.55
N LEU A 266 2.97 13.93 -3.54
CA LEU A 266 4.34 14.42 -3.77
C LEU A 266 4.38 15.74 -4.55
N VAL A 267 3.29 16.11 -5.22
CA VAL A 267 3.18 17.40 -5.93
C VAL A 267 3.12 18.58 -4.93
N ARG A 268 2.71 18.32 -3.68
CA ARG A 268 2.57 19.31 -2.59
C ARG A 268 3.87 20.12 -2.33
N PRO A 269 5.04 19.51 -2.05
CA PRO A 269 6.28 20.27 -1.87
C PRO A 269 6.71 21.01 -3.14
N LEU A 270 6.60 20.41 -4.33
CA LEU A 270 7.02 21.02 -5.59
C LEU A 270 6.30 22.34 -5.89
N LEU A 271 4.99 22.43 -5.63
CA LEU A 271 4.23 23.68 -5.79
C LEU A 271 4.59 24.77 -4.76
N SER A 272 5.30 24.42 -3.67
CA SER A 272 5.82 25.38 -2.69
C SER A 272 7.28 25.78 -2.95
N TRP A 273 8.03 24.95 -3.69
CA TRP A 273 9.48 25.13 -3.91
C TRP A 273 9.84 26.45 -4.63
N PRO A 274 9.16 26.88 -5.71
CA PRO A 274 9.42 28.18 -6.34
C PRO A 274 9.16 29.39 -5.42
N ARG A 275 8.30 29.23 -4.41
CA ARG A 275 8.00 30.28 -3.42
C ARG A 275 9.04 30.37 -2.31
N ARG A 276 9.70 29.26 -1.95
CA ARG A 276 10.81 29.27 -0.98
C ARG A 276 12.06 29.92 -1.57
N LEU A 277 12.41 29.58 -2.81
CA LEU A 277 13.54 30.20 -3.53
C LEU A 277 13.38 31.72 -3.72
N ARG A 278 12.15 32.22 -3.87
CA ARG A 278 11.85 33.67 -3.93
C ARG A 278 11.87 34.39 -2.59
N TYR A 279 11.80 33.66 -1.47
CA TYR A 279 11.85 34.27 -0.13
C TYR A 279 13.30 34.40 0.36
N ASP A 280 14.14 33.37 0.15
CA ASP A 280 15.59 33.41 0.44
C ASP A 280 16.35 34.45 -0.40
N SER A 281 15.81 34.86 -1.55
CA SER A 281 16.38 35.93 -2.40
C SER A 281 15.85 37.33 -2.09
N GLN A 282 15.02 37.49 -1.06
CA GLN A 282 14.44 38.79 -0.66
C GLN A 282 14.63 39.16 0.82
N SER A 283 15.51 38.50 1.56
CA SER A 283 15.94 38.99 2.88
C SER A 283 16.81 40.25 2.72
N PRO A 284 16.37 41.46 3.12
CA PRO A 284 17.25 42.62 3.16
C PRO A 284 18.19 42.42 4.36
N GLN A 285 19.50 42.42 4.12
CA GLN A 285 20.47 42.50 5.20
C GLN A 285 20.22 43.80 5.97
N ARG A 286 19.66 43.71 7.17
CA ARG A 286 19.70 44.82 8.12
C ARG A 286 21.15 44.98 8.58
N PRO A 287 21.80 46.14 8.37
CA PRO A 287 23.12 46.37 8.94
C PRO A 287 23.02 46.28 10.46
N CYS A 288 23.90 45.49 11.08
CA CYS A 288 24.08 45.55 12.52
C CYS A 288 24.85 46.86 12.83
N SER A 289 24.19 47.85 13.42
CA SER A 289 24.87 49.07 13.85
C SER A 289 25.80 48.77 15.01
N GLU A 290 27.09 48.76 14.70
CA GLU A 290 28.20 48.61 15.63
C GLU A 290 28.26 49.83 16.57
N VAL A 291 27.89 49.64 17.84
CA VAL A 291 28.02 50.69 18.87
C VAL A 291 29.43 50.65 19.45
N VAL A 292 30.32 51.43 18.83
CA VAL A 292 31.65 51.72 19.38
C VAL A 292 31.52 52.79 20.46
N GLY A 293 31.83 52.44 21.71
CA GLY A 293 31.88 53.35 22.85
C GLY A 293 33.07 53.02 23.75
N GLY A 294 34.03 53.95 23.87
CA GLY A 294 35.37 53.67 24.39
C GLY A 294 35.54 53.71 25.92
N SER A 295 36.67 53.14 26.36
CA SER A 295 37.19 53.18 27.73
C SER A 295 37.66 54.58 28.16
N ASN A 296 37.48 54.95 29.45
CA ASN A 296 38.63 55.24 30.35
C ASN A 296 38.26 55.69 31.79
N ASN A 297 38.95 55.04 32.75
CA ASN A 297 39.57 55.56 33.99
C ASN A 297 38.82 55.96 35.29
N THR A 298 39.41 55.41 36.38
CA THR A 298 39.70 55.99 37.72
C THR A 298 38.59 56.25 38.75
N GLY A 299 38.36 55.24 39.61
CA GLY A 299 38.78 55.25 41.04
C GLY A 299 38.06 56.09 42.09
N ARG A 300 37.63 55.45 43.20
CA ARG A 300 37.93 55.87 44.59
C ARG A 300 37.67 54.74 45.60
N MET A 301 38.55 54.62 46.60
CA MET A 301 38.50 53.67 47.73
C MET A 301 37.81 54.31 48.94
N HIS A 302 37.11 53.52 49.77
CA HIS A 302 36.92 53.82 51.20
C HIS A 302 36.90 52.55 52.05
N LEU A 303 37.49 52.63 53.25
CA LEU A 303 37.82 51.54 54.17
C LEU A 303 37.41 51.90 55.61
N ARG A 304 36.84 50.94 56.38
CA ARG A 304 36.99 50.67 57.84
C ARG A 304 35.92 49.64 58.29
N HIS A 305 36.24 48.49 58.91
CA HIS A 305 36.66 48.22 60.32
C HIS A 305 35.54 48.46 61.36
N SER A 306 35.25 47.61 62.38
CA SER A 306 35.90 46.43 63.00
C SER A 306 34.89 45.48 63.70
N GLY A 307 35.31 44.30 64.22
CA GLY A 307 34.46 43.26 64.88
C GLY A 307 34.48 43.22 66.44
N PRO A 308 34.62 42.03 67.08
CA PRO A 308 33.55 41.23 67.74
C PRO A 308 33.90 40.90 69.24
N PRO A 309 33.62 39.73 69.91
CA PRO A 309 32.65 38.61 69.77
C PRO A 309 31.95 38.13 71.10
N GLN A 310 31.11 37.08 71.06
CA GLN A 310 31.08 35.99 72.09
C GLN A 310 30.28 34.72 71.65
N SER A 311 30.56 33.57 72.30
CA SER A 311 30.04 32.19 72.12
C SER A 311 29.75 31.58 73.54
N PRO A 312 29.38 30.30 73.85
CA PRO A 312 29.47 29.00 73.13
C PRO A 312 28.12 28.18 73.16
N ALA A 313 27.96 26.87 72.85
CA ALA A 313 28.87 25.72 72.82
C ALA A 313 28.43 24.53 71.91
N SER A 314 29.39 23.61 71.67
CA SER A 314 29.33 22.32 70.92
C SER A 314 29.09 21.12 71.89
N PRO A 315 29.30 19.80 71.58
CA PRO A 315 29.93 19.07 70.44
C PRO A 315 29.02 17.93 69.86
N THR A 316 29.40 16.95 69.00
CA THR A 316 30.69 16.32 68.59
C THR A 316 30.56 15.63 67.21
N SER A 317 31.68 15.46 66.49
CA SER A 317 31.89 14.61 65.29
C SER A 317 32.67 13.32 65.71
N PRO A 318 33.36 12.49 64.87
CA PRO A 318 33.56 12.44 63.40
C PRO A 318 33.12 11.05 62.81
N THR A 319 33.57 10.44 61.69
CA THR A 319 34.67 10.66 60.70
C THR A 319 34.34 10.00 59.33
N THR A 320 35.09 10.32 58.28
CA THR A 320 35.25 9.54 57.02
C THR A 320 36.69 9.02 56.87
N PRO A 321 36.97 8.03 56.00
CA PRO A 321 37.83 8.37 54.84
C PRO A 321 37.43 7.68 53.50
N ARG A 322 38.22 7.97 52.46
CA ARG A 322 37.94 7.78 51.01
C ARG A 322 39.17 7.17 50.30
N MET A 323 38.96 6.26 49.33
CA MET A 323 39.73 5.97 48.08
C MET A 323 39.02 4.80 47.36
N ALA A 324 38.85 4.62 46.03
CA ALA A 324 39.49 5.04 44.77
C ALA A 324 40.33 3.91 44.09
N GLY A 325 39.90 3.46 42.88
CA GLY A 325 40.53 2.44 42.00
C GLY A 325 39.46 1.47 41.40
N VAL A 326 39.24 1.22 40.09
CA VAL A 326 40.11 0.83 38.93
C VAL A 326 40.31 -0.70 38.87
N VAL A 327 39.94 -1.48 37.82
CA VAL A 327 39.25 -1.24 36.51
C VAL A 327 38.85 -2.59 35.82
N ASP A 328 38.00 -2.60 34.75
CA ASP A 328 37.74 -3.72 33.77
C ASP A 328 37.09 -5.06 34.26
N VAL A 329 36.46 -5.99 33.49
CA VAL A 329 35.91 -6.12 32.10
C VAL A 329 34.96 -7.36 31.99
N GLU A 330 33.98 -7.37 31.05
CA GLU A 330 33.17 -8.48 30.45
C GLU A 330 32.45 -9.59 31.28
N GLY A 331 31.33 -10.15 30.74
CA GLY A 331 30.96 -11.57 31.00
C GLY A 331 29.49 -12.00 31.25
N SER A 332 28.63 -11.98 30.22
CA SER A 332 27.50 -12.90 29.89
C SER A 332 26.90 -13.99 30.84
N ILE A 333 25.56 -14.15 30.73
CA ILE A 333 24.72 -15.40 30.67
C ILE A 333 24.07 -16.02 31.96
N ASN A 334 22.71 -16.09 31.94
CA ASN A 334 21.69 -17.02 32.51
C ASN A 334 21.80 -17.58 33.96
N GLY A 335 20.74 -18.00 34.69
CA GLY A 335 19.25 -17.90 34.57
C GLY A 335 18.67 -17.34 35.90
N ASP A 336 17.42 -17.50 36.36
CA ASP A 336 16.24 -18.34 36.05
C ASP A 336 14.97 -17.53 36.46
N ILE A 337 13.87 -17.51 35.70
CA ILE A 337 12.62 -18.31 35.85
C ILE A 337 11.84 -18.12 37.19
N GLU A 338 10.51 -18.02 37.02
CA GLU A 338 9.41 -18.12 38.01
C GLU A 338 8.95 -16.89 38.84
N GLY A 339 7.62 -16.68 38.79
CA GLY A 339 6.85 -15.94 39.79
C GLY A 339 6.44 -14.51 39.44
N TYR A 340 5.26 -14.32 38.83
CA TYR A 340 4.16 -13.49 39.38
C TYR A 340 2.88 -13.51 38.51
N HIS A 341 2.16 -14.65 38.50
CA HIS A 341 0.77 -14.69 38.06
C HIS A 341 -0.16 -14.19 39.17
N ALA A 342 -0.27 -12.87 39.34
CA ALA A 342 -1.22 -12.25 40.28
C ALA A 342 -2.61 -12.07 39.62
N SER A 343 -3.29 -13.20 39.37
CA SER A 343 -4.65 -13.21 38.83
C SER A 343 -5.53 -14.29 39.47
N GLN A 344 -5.72 -14.18 40.79
CA GLN A 344 -6.86 -14.77 41.50
C GLN A 344 -7.47 -13.68 42.37
N GLN A 345 -8.70 -13.25 42.08
CA GLN A 345 -9.96 -13.91 42.45
C GLN A 345 -10.54 -13.22 43.69
N ALA A 346 -11.27 -12.15 43.38
CA ALA A 346 -12.63 -11.95 43.87
C ALA A 346 -12.92 -12.46 45.29
N ARG A 347 -12.72 -11.58 46.28
CA ARG A 347 -13.34 -11.72 47.60
C ARG A 347 -14.86 -11.79 47.44
N GLY A 348 -15.41 -12.99 47.65
CA GLY A 348 -16.83 -13.14 47.93
C GLY A 348 -17.19 -12.47 49.26
N SER A 349 -18.32 -11.77 49.28
CA SER A 349 -18.91 -11.18 50.49
C SER A 349 -20.42 -11.03 50.34
N ILE A 350 -21.11 -12.16 50.17
CA ILE A 350 -22.53 -12.29 50.54
C ILE A 350 -22.64 -13.57 51.36
N HIS A 351 -23.14 -13.43 52.57
CA HIS A 351 -23.32 -14.50 53.56
C HIS A 351 -24.74 -15.07 53.45
N ASP A 352 -24.90 -16.29 53.98
CA ASP A 352 -26.11 -16.85 54.60
C ASP A 352 -27.28 -17.45 53.78
N MET A 353 -27.48 -18.76 54.06
CA MET A 353 -28.75 -19.50 54.27
C MET A 353 -29.65 -19.77 53.04
N ASP A 354 -30.26 -20.96 52.86
CA ASP A 354 -30.11 -22.29 53.50
C ASP A 354 -30.66 -23.38 52.53
N PRO A 355 -30.50 -24.70 52.80
CA PRO A 355 -30.64 -25.76 51.77
C PRO A 355 -31.99 -26.53 51.73
N LEU A 356 -32.06 -27.49 50.79
CA LEU A 356 -32.95 -28.68 50.66
C LEU A 356 -34.15 -28.60 49.69
N THR A 357 -34.01 -29.26 48.53
CA THR A 357 -34.75 -30.49 48.08
C THR A 357 -34.42 -30.76 46.59
N MET A 358 -33.51 -31.69 46.25
CA MET A 358 -33.81 -33.07 45.83
C MET A 358 -35.04 -33.21 44.90
N HIS A 359 -34.90 -33.37 43.58
CA HIS A 359 -34.62 -34.60 42.77
C HIS A 359 -35.87 -34.93 41.87
N PRO A 360 -35.86 -35.86 40.88
CA PRO A 360 -35.37 -35.62 39.50
C PRO A 360 -36.31 -36.12 38.36
N SER A 361 -35.80 -36.10 37.10
CA SER A 361 -36.16 -37.03 35.98
C SER A 361 -37.58 -36.85 35.34
N THR A 362 -37.89 -37.22 34.08
CA THR A 362 -37.17 -37.75 32.90
C THR A 362 -38.07 -37.64 31.64
N SER A 363 -37.50 -37.64 30.43
CA SER A 363 -38.18 -37.92 29.13
C SER A 363 -39.29 -36.91 28.70
N THR A 364 -39.76 -36.81 27.45
CA THR A 364 -39.74 -37.77 26.33
C THR A 364 -39.72 -37.09 24.94
N GLU A 365 -39.13 -37.81 23.98
CA GLU A 365 -39.22 -37.72 22.51
C GLU A 365 -40.63 -37.43 21.91
N LYS A 366 -40.72 -36.59 20.84
CA LYS A 366 -41.37 -36.95 19.54
C LYS A 366 -41.28 -35.93 18.38
N ARG A 367 -41.60 -36.45 17.19
CA ARG A 367 -41.39 -35.98 15.79
C ARG A 367 -42.34 -34.85 15.29
N PRO A 368 -42.09 -34.28 14.08
CA PRO A 368 -42.88 -33.20 13.48
C PRO A 368 -44.02 -33.67 12.56
N GLN A 369 -44.94 -32.73 12.29
CA GLN A 369 -45.84 -32.60 11.13
C GLN A 369 -45.94 -31.07 10.85
N SER A 370 -46.20 -30.56 9.64
CA SER A 370 -46.58 -31.17 8.35
C SER A 370 -45.91 -30.45 7.19
#